data_AF-A0A6G1DIL9-F1
#
_entry.id   AF-A0A6G1DIL9-F1
#
_cell.length_a   1.000
_cell.length_b   1.000
_cell.length_c   1.000
_cell.angle_alpha   90.00
_cell.angle_beta   90.00
_cell.angle_gamma   90.00
#
_symmetry.space_group_name_H-M   'P 1'
#
loop_
_entity.id
_entity.type
_entity.pdbx_description
1 polymer ?
#
loop_
_entity_poly.entity_id
_entity_poly.type
_entity_poly.pdbx_seq_one_letter_code
_entity_poly.pdbx_strand_id
1 'polypeptide(L)'
;MALRRALAAVTVMISEAARVKPINETVATGWWSEARVAAEHLPYVKHWNTVSFELIRFRRTGVWDGPFTEVLRKSADIHGAAEAEADAVAGLLVDRDFEEVQLAHSI
;
A
#
# COMPACT_ATOMS: atom_id res chain seq x y z
N MET A 1 -15.13 -9.69 19.35
CA MET A 1 -15.04 -8.35 18.71
C MET A 1 -13.83 -7.52 19.17
N ALA A 2 -13.51 -7.45 20.46
CA ALA A 2 -12.36 -6.67 20.96
C ALA A 2 -11.01 -7.12 20.39
N LEU A 3 -10.72 -8.43 20.40
CA LEU A 3 -9.46 -8.98 19.87
C LEU A 3 -9.23 -8.64 18.39
N ARG A 4 -10.25 -8.79 17.54
CA ARG A 4 -10.14 -8.47 16.10
C ARG A 4 -9.78 -7.00 15.87
N ARG A 5 -10.38 -6.10 16.65
CA ARG A 5 -10.08 -4.65 16.57
C ARG A 5 -8.68 -4.34 17.09
N ALA A 6 -8.29 -4.93 18.22
CA ALA A 6 -6.94 -4.75 18.77
C ALA A 6 -5.87 -5.27 17.80
N LEU A 7 -6.08 -6.44 17.19
CA LEU A 7 -5.18 -6.98 16.18
C LEU A 7 -5.10 -6.08 14.95
N ALA A 8 -6.24 -5.59 14.44
CA ALA A 8 -6.23 -4.65 13.31
C ALA A 8 -5.46 -3.36 13.63
N ALA A 9 -5.61 -2.81 14.83
CA ALA A 9 -4.87 -1.64 15.27
C ALA A 9 -3.36 -1.90 15.30
N VAL A 10 -2.93 -3.02 15.90
CA VAL A 10 -1.50 -3.40 15.93
C VAL A 10 -0.94 -3.64 14.53
N THR A 11 -1.70 -4.28 13.63
CA THR A 11 -1.30 -4.47 12.23
C THR A 11 -1.10 -3.13 11.53
N VAL A 12 -2.00 -2.16 11.73
CA VAL A 12 -1.85 -0.81 11.17
C VAL A 12 -0.61 -0.11 11.74
N MET A 13 -0.44 -0.14 13.06
CA MET A 13 0.65 0.55 13.76
C MET A 13 2.04 0.03 13.41
N ILE A 14 2.17 -1.25 13.06
CA ILE A 14 3.46 -1.89 12.81
C ILE A 14 3.63 -2.15 11.30
N SER A 15 2.77 -2.98 10.73
CA SER A 15 2.93 -3.47 9.36
C SER A 15 2.60 -2.40 8.34
N GLU A 16 1.45 -1.73 8.48
CA GLU A 16 1.05 -0.71 7.50
C GLU A 16 1.87 0.56 7.65
N ALA A 17 2.27 0.93 8.88
CA ALA A 17 3.23 2.00 9.15
C ALA A 17 4.63 1.73 8.55
N ALA A 18 5.07 0.49 8.43
CA ALA A 18 6.32 0.18 7.74
C ALA A 18 6.19 0.32 6.21
N ARG A 19 5.00 0.02 5.67
CA ARG A 19 4.72 0.02 4.23
C ARG A 19 4.39 1.39 3.68
N VAL A 20 3.64 2.20 4.42
CA VAL A 20 3.03 3.45 3.95
C VAL A 20 3.53 4.59 4.84
N LYS A 21 4.39 5.45 4.31
CA LYS A 21 5.04 6.55 5.04
C LYS A 21 4.06 7.51 5.73
N PRO A 22 2.96 7.97 5.10
CA PRO A 22 1.97 8.79 5.80
C PRO A 22 1.32 8.10 7.01
N ILE A 23 1.15 6.77 6.96
CA ILE A 23 0.67 5.99 8.12
C ILE A 23 1.75 5.95 9.20
N ASN A 24 3.03 5.80 8.83
CA ASN A 24 4.15 5.91 9.77
C ASN A 24 4.14 7.25 10.53
N GLU A 25 4.00 8.35 9.79
CA GLU A 25 3.97 9.70 10.34
C GLU A 25 2.77 9.88 11.28
N THR A 26 1.59 9.41 10.87
CA THR A 26 0.39 9.42 11.69
C THR A 26 0.58 8.65 13.01
N VAL A 27 1.18 7.46 12.95
CA VAL A 27 1.44 6.62 14.13
C VAL A 27 2.52 7.25 15.02
N ALA A 28 3.59 7.81 14.44
CA ALA A 28 4.67 8.42 15.19
C ALA A 28 4.22 9.68 15.95
N THR A 29 3.48 10.56 15.28
CA THR A 29 2.93 11.79 15.87
C THR A 29 1.86 11.50 16.92
N GLY A 30 1.04 10.48 16.68
CA GLY A 30 -0.07 10.10 17.55
C GLY A 30 0.23 8.98 18.54
N TRP A 31 1.49 8.57 18.72
CA TRP A 31 1.83 7.35 19.47
C TRP A 31 1.29 7.32 20.91
N TRP A 32 1.27 8.48 21.57
CA TRP A 32 0.76 8.65 22.94
C TRP A 32 -0.64 9.29 22.99
N SER A 33 -1.27 9.51 21.84
CA SER A 33 -2.57 10.17 21.71
C SER A 33 -3.51 9.39 20.78
N GLU A 34 -4.65 9.96 20.43
CA GLU A 34 -5.50 9.39 19.39
C GLU A 34 -4.88 9.67 18.01
N ALA A 35 -4.86 8.65 17.15
CA ALA A 35 -4.39 8.73 15.76
C ALA A 35 -5.42 8.08 14.83
N ARG A 36 -5.63 8.65 13.64
CA ARG A 36 -6.57 8.12 12.65
C ARG A 36 -5.92 8.12 11.28
N VAL A 37 -5.88 6.93 10.65
CA VAL A 37 -5.42 6.80 9.27
C VAL A 37 -6.41 7.50 8.35
N ALA A 38 -5.90 8.40 7.51
CA ALA A 38 -6.70 9.08 6.50
C ALA A 38 -7.26 8.08 5.47
N ALA A 39 -8.50 8.30 5.03
CA ALA A 39 -9.20 7.39 4.12
C ALA A 39 -8.47 7.22 2.78
N GLU A 40 -7.77 8.25 2.33
CA GLU A 40 -6.94 8.27 1.12
C GLU A 40 -5.78 7.26 1.15
N HIS A 41 -5.33 6.81 2.32
CA HIS A 41 -4.26 5.81 2.43
C HIS A 41 -4.77 4.36 2.44
N LEU A 42 -6.08 4.14 2.61
CA LEU A 42 -6.67 2.81 2.67
C LEU A 42 -6.50 2.00 1.37
N PRO A 43 -6.57 2.60 0.16
CA PRO A 43 -6.30 1.87 -1.07
C PRO A 43 -4.87 1.29 -1.13
N TYR A 44 -3.87 2.01 -0.62
CA TYR A 44 -2.49 1.50 -0.55
C TYR A 44 -2.38 0.28 0.36
N VAL A 45 -3.02 0.31 1.53
CA VAL A 45 -3.08 -0.85 2.44
C VAL A 45 -3.77 -2.05 1.78
N LYS A 46 -4.91 -1.81 1.11
CA LYS A 46 -5.71 -2.87 0.47
C LYS A 46 -4.99 -3.53 -0.70
N HIS A 47 -4.26 -2.74 -1.49
CA HIS A 47 -3.64 -3.19 -2.75
C HIS A 47 -2.12 -3.29 -2.67
N TRP A 48 -1.54 -3.34 -1.46
CA TRP A 48 -0.10 -3.18 -1.25
C TRP A 48 0.79 -4.12 -2.07
N ASN A 49 0.39 -5.39 -2.21
CA ASN A 49 1.15 -6.37 -3.01
C ASN A 49 1.21 -5.96 -4.49
N THR A 50 0.09 -5.49 -5.03
CA THR A 50 -0.02 -5.04 -6.41
C THR A 50 0.73 -3.73 -6.64
N VAL A 51 0.60 -2.78 -5.70
CA VAL A 51 1.37 -1.52 -5.71
C VAL A 51 2.87 -1.81 -5.66
N SER A 52 3.30 -2.71 -4.77
CA SER A 52 4.73 -3.07 -4.64
C SER A 52 5.28 -3.72 -5.90
N PHE A 53 4.52 -4.66 -6.49
CA PHE A 53 4.91 -5.30 -7.74
C PHE A 53 5.11 -4.29 -8.87
N GLU A 54 4.15 -3.40 -9.07
CA GLU A 54 4.21 -2.38 -10.13
C GLU A 54 5.31 -1.35 -9.87
N LEU A 55 5.52 -0.91 -8.62
CA LEU A 55 6.62 0.00 -8.26
C LEU A 55 8.00 -0.66 -8.46
N ILE A 56 8.17 -1.93 -8.11
CA ILE A 56 9.42 -2.66 -8.33
C ILE A 56 9.69 -2.80 -9.84
N ARG A 57 8.68 -3.18 -10.62
CA ARG A 57 8.78 -3.27 -12.09
C ARG A 57 9.14 -1.90 -12.67
N PHE A 58 8.41 -0.86 -12.28
CA PHE A 58 8.65 0.51 -12.71
C PHE A 58 10.07 0.98 -12.39
N ARG A 59 10.57 0.78 -11.17
CA ARG A 59 11.95 1.14 -10.79
C ARG A 59 13.01 0.42 -11.63
N ARG A 60 12.69 -0.76 -12.19
CA ARG A 60 13.59 -1.52 -13.08
C ARG A 60 13.49 -1.08 -14.55
N THR A 61 12.30 -0.72 -15.03
CA THR A 61 12.04 -0.47 -16.46
C THR A 61 11.90 1.01 -16.82
N GLY A 62 11.57 1.86 -15.85
CA GLY A 62 11.17 3.26 -16.03
C GLY A 62 9.78 3.42 -16.67
N VAL A 63 8.97 2.36 -16.76
CA VAL A 63 7.68 2.39 -17.47
C VAL A 63 6.54 1.89 -16.59
N TRP A 64 5.53 2.74 -16.39
CA TRP A 64 4.29 2.43 -15.66
C TRP A 64 3.20 1.92 -16.61
N ASP A 65 3.42 0.71 -17.12
CA ASP A 65 2.53 0.01 -18.07
C ASP A 65 2.37 -1.48 -17.73
N GLY A 66 2.62 -1.85 -16.48
CA GLY A 66 2.59 -3.24 -16.07
C GLY A 66 1.19 -3.84 -15.98
N PRO A 67 1.13 -5.17 -15.80
CA PRO A 67 -0.09 -5.96 -15.96
C PRO A 67 -1.24 -5.56 -15.01
N PHE A 68 -0.93 -4.90 -13.89
CA PHE A 68 -1.90 -4.49 -12.89
C PHE A 68 -2.11 -2.97 -12.80
N THR A 69 -1.43 -2.17 -13.65
CA THR A 69 -1.59 -0.70 -13.67
C THR A 69 -3.06 -0.27 -13.85
N GLU A 70 -3.80 -0.97 -14.73
CA GLU A 70 -5.23 -0.77 -14.95
C GLU A 70 -6.11 -1.18 -13.76
N VAL A 71 -5.69 -2.20 -13.01
CA VAL A 71 -6.38 -2.61 -11.78
C VAL A 71 -6.19 -1.53 -10.72
N LEU A 72 -4.95 -1.09 -10.50
CA LEU A 72 -4.61 -0.03 -9.54
C LEU A 72 -5.34 1.28 -9.87
N ARG A 73 -5.44 1.63 -11.15
CA ARG A 73 -6.23 2.77 -11.63
C ARG A 73 -7.69 2.68 -11.22
N LYS A 74 -8.34 1.53 -11.42
CA LYS A 74 -9.77 1.37 -11.16
C LYS A 74 -10.10 1.15 -9.68
N SER A 75 -9.25 0.44 -8.95
CA SER A 75 -9.53 -0.03 -7.59
C SER A 75 -8.97 0.87 -6.50
N ALA A 76 -7.91 1.62 -6.81
CA ALA A 76 -7.19 2.46 -5.87
C ALA A 76 -7.02 3.92 -6.34
N ASP A 77 -7.56 4.27 -7.52
CA ASP A 77 -7.38 5.57 -8.16
C ASP A 77 -5.91 5.94 -8.41
N ILE A 78 -5.03 4.94 -8.49
CA ILE A 78 -3.59 5.14 -8.72
C ILE A 78 -3.33 5.15 -10.23
N HIS A 79 -3.01 6.33 -10.75
CA HIS A 79 -2.73 6.57 -12.18
C HIS A 79 -1.23 6.72 -12.46
N GLY A 80 -0.86 6.93 -13.73
CA GLY A 80 0.53 7.26 -14.09
C GLY A 80 1.08 8.55 -13.46
N ALA A 81 0.24 9.54 -13.16
CA ALA A 81 0.65 10.72 -12.37
C ALA A 81 0.76 10.42 -10.86
N ALA A 82 0.04 9.41 -10.39
CA ALA A 82 0.12 8.89 -9.02
C ALA A 82 1.26 7.87 -8.85
N GLU A 83 2.09 7.63 -9.87
CA GLU A 83 3.32 6.84 -9.77
C GLU A 83 4.32 7.52 -8.83
N ALA A 84 4.58 8.81 -9.05
CA ALA A 84 5.43 9.62 -8.19
C ALA A 84 4.85 9.73 -6.77
N GLU A 85 3.52 9.77 -6.66
CA GLU A 85 2.82 9.74 -5.38
C GLU A 85 2.98 8.39 -4.68
N ALA A 86 2.78 7.27 -5.39
CA ALA A 86 2.92 5.93 -4.85
C ALA A 86 4.37 5.66 -4.40
N ASP A 87 5.36 6.13 -5.16
CA ASP A 87 6.77 6.04 -4.76
C ASP A 87 7.08 6.93 -3.53
N ALA A 88 6.50 8.14 -3.47
CA ALA A 88 6.64 9.04 -2.34
C ALA A 88 6.01 8.45 -1.06
N VAL A 89 4.84 7.81 -1.19
CA VAL A 89 4.06 7.18 -0.12
C VAL A 89 4.70 5.86 0.33
N ALA A 90 5.42 5.16 -0.54
CA ALA A 90 5.98 3.85 -0.23
C ALA A 90 7.18 3.91 0.73
N GLY A 91 7.10 3.11 1.80
CA GLY A 91 8.17 2.82 2.76
C GLY A 91 8.86 1.49 2.43
N LEU A 92 8.21 0.36 2.77
CA LEU A 92 8.73 -0.99 2.55
C LEU A 92 7.95 -1.76 1.49
N LEU A 93 8.56 -1.98 0.32
CA LEU A 93 7.99 -2.78 -0.76
C LEU A 93 8.11 -4.29 -0.48
N VAL A 94 7.10 -5.04 -0.90
CA VAL A 94 7.16 -6.51 -0.91
C VAL A 94 7.53 -7.00 -2.31
N ASP A 95 8.57 -7.83 -2.41
CA ASP A 95 8.97 -8.49 -3.66
C ASP A 95 8.17 -9.79 -3.81
N ARG A 96 7.05 -9.69 -4.55
CA ARG A 96 6.19 -10.83 -4.91
C ARG A 96 6.36 -11.13 -6.38
N ASP A 97 6.24 -12.40 -6.75
CA ASP A 97 6.22 -12.76 -8.17
C ASP A 97 4.85 -12.49 -8.81
N PHE A 98 4.80 -12.60 -10.14
CA PHE A 98 3.60 -12.33 -10.91
C PHE A 98 2.46 -13.31 -10.57
N GLU A 99 2.77 -14.59 -10.35
CA GLU A 99 1.77 -15.63 -10.08
C GLU A 99 1.12 -15.40 -8.71
N GLU A 100 1.91 -15.05 -7.69
CA GLU A 100 1.42 -14.70 -6.36
C GLU A 100 0.45 -13.50 -6.40
N VAL A 101 0.80 -12.45 -7.15
CA VAL A 101 -0.06 -11.27 -7.28
C VAL A 101 -1.31 -11.60 -8.10
N GLN A 102 -1.19 -12.38 -9.17
CA GLN A 102 -2.32 -12.79 -10.01
C GLN A 102 -3.31 -13.68 -9.25
N LEU A 103 -2.83 -14.60 -8.42
CA LEU A 103 -3.66 -15.46 -7.58
C LEU A 103 -4.53 -14.62 -6.63
N ALA A 104 -3.98 -13.53 -6.08
CA ALA A 104 -4.72 -12.63 -5.20
C ALA A 104 -5.89 -11.90 -5.89
N HIS A 105 -5.90 -11.83 -7.22
CA HIS A 105 -6.96 -11.24 -8.04
C HIS A 105 -7.90 -12.27 -8.68
N SER A 106 -7.65 -13.57 -8.49
CA SER A 106 -8.37 -14.66 -9.17
C SER A 106 -9.65 -15.12 -8.43
N ILE A 107 -10.26 -14.25 -7.62
CA ILE A 107 -11.45 -14.55 -6.78
C ILE A 107 -12.67 -13.78 -7.28
#